data_AF-A0A843E5Y1-F1
#
_entry.id   AF-A0A843E5Y1-F1
#
_cell.length_a   1.000
_cell.length_b   1.000
_cell.length_c   1.000
_cell.angle_alpha   90.00
_cell.angle_beta   90.00
_cell.angle_gamma   90.00
#
_symmetry.space_group_name_H-M   'P 1'
#
loop_
_entity.id
_entity.type
_entity.pdbx_description
1 polymer ?
#
loop_
_entity_poly.entity_id
_entity_poly.type
_entity_poly.pdbx_seq_one_letter_code
_entity_poly.pdbx_strand_id
1 'polypeptide(L)'
;MGIKQVYDKWESISLVYRIIGGLLIGLVLALIVPGNDYIPILGSLFIGALKAIAPFLVLFLVIGSLSKSGKGIGPLFRLVIIMYVVSTIISAIIATLISFGFPADIALVVPPESTSGSPDSAYDLISGLLMKLVCNPLEALMTGNYLGILFWAVIVGIILRTTASEGTLKMCEDVSDTLVKVIRGIISFAPFGILGLIYESVSTNGMDIFVDYGHLILLLVSAMLIVMFITNPLIVFITTRRNPYPLLFACIKGSAITAFFTRSSAANIPMNLSLCEKMGIDKELYSTSIPLGATINMNGAAITINVMTLAAAYTLGVDVPIYMAILLCIVSSCAACGASGVGGGSLLLIPLACSLLGIDDTIATQLIAIGFVIAVIQD
;
A
#
# COMPACT_ATOMS: atom_id res chain seq x y z
N MET A 1 -24.72 -23.96 -15.94
CA MET A 1 -23.34 -23.51 -15.71
C MET A 1 -23.05 -23.72 -14.23
N GLY A 2 -22.08 -24.55 -13.86
CA GLY A 2 -21.77 -24.80 -12.44
C GLY A 2 -21.22 -23.55 -11.77
N ILE A 3 -21.40 -23.39 -10.45
CA ILE A 3 -20.88 -22.23 -9.68
C ILE A 3 -19.38 -22.00 -9.96
N LYS A 4 -18.60 -23.08 -10.04
CA LYS A 4 -17.19 -23.04 -10.41
C LYS A 4 -16.93 -22.45 -11.80
N GLN A 5 -17.71 -22.82 -12.81
CA GLN A 5 -17.56 -22.29 -14.17
C GLN A 5 -17.93 -20.81 -14.28
N VAL A 6 -18.90 -20.34 -13.48
CA VAL A 6 -19.25 -18.92 -13.41
C VAL A 6 -18.13 -18.14 -12.73
N TYR A 7 -17.57 -18.67 -11.65
CA TYR A 7 -16.42 -18.08 -10.95
C TYR A 7 -15.17 -18.01 -11.85
N ASP A 8 -14.84 -19.10 -12.53
CA ASP A 8 -13.68 -19.15 -13.43
C ASP A 8 -13.84 -18.14 -14.59
N LYS A 9 -15.07 -18.00 -15.12
CA LYS A 9 -15.37 -17.01 -16.16
C LYS A 9 -15.30 -15.58 -15.61
N TRP A 10 -15.75 -15.34 -14.39
CA TRP A 10 -15.62 -14.05 -13.71
C TRP A 10 -14.16 -13.64 -13.49
N GLU A 11 -13.33 -14.57 -13.01
CA GLU A 11 -11.90 -14.33 -12.82
C GLU A 11 -11.13 -14.16 -14.12
N SER A 12 -11.58 -14.77 -15.22
CA SER A 12 -10.94 -14.62 -16.53
C SER A 12 -10.96 -13.18 -17.08
N ILE A 13 -11.89 -12.35 -16.62
CA ILE A 13 -11.95 -10.92 -16.99
C ILE A 13 -10.94 -10.17 -16.14
N SER A 14 -10.17 -9.24 -16.72
CA SER A 14 -9.22 -8.44 -15.93
C SER A 14 -9.95 -7.69 -14.81
N LEU A 15 -9.35 -7.62 -13.62
CA LEU A 15 -9.92 -6.90 -12.47
C LEU A 15 -10.23 -5.44 -12.83
N VAL A 16 -9.36 -4.82 -13.64
CA VAL A 16 -9.52 -3.45 -14.14
C VAL A 16 -10.85 -3.26 -14.87
N TYR A 17 -11.17 -4.12 -15.84
CA TYR A 17 -12.41 -3.99 -16.60
C TYR A 17 -13.64 -4.20 -15.72
N ARG A 18 -13.55 -5.11 -14.74
CA ARG A 18 -14.64 -5.33 -13.79
C ARG A 18 -14.85 -4.10 -12.90
N ILE A 19 -13.77 -3.48 -12.40
CA ILE A 19 -13.83 -2.25 -11.61
C ILE A 19 -14.42 -1.10 -12.42
N ILE A 20 -13.97 -0.89 -13.67
CA ILE A 20 -14.52 0.14 -14.56
C ILE A 20 -16.03 -0.09 -14.79
N GLY A 21 -16.43 -1.34 -15.00
CA GLY A 21 -17.85 -1.70 -15.12
C GLY A 21 -18.64 -1.34 -13.86
N GLY A 22 -18.14 -1.69 -12.68
CA GLY A 22 -18.76 -1.33 -11.40
C GLY A 22 -18.89 0.18 -11.20
N LEU A 23 -17.84 0.94 -11.53
CA LEU A 23 -17.82 2.40 -11.46
C LEU A 23 -18.84 3.03 -12.40
N LEU A 24 -18.89 2.60 -13.67
CA LEU A 24 -19.85 3.12 -14.65
C LEU A 24 -21.29 2.81 -14.26
N ILE A 25 -21.56 1.59 -13.79
CA ILE A 25 -22.90 1.20 -13.34
C ILE A 25 -23.29 2.00 -12.10
N GLY A 26 -22.41 2.14 -11.11
CA GLY A 26 -22.67 2.92 -9.90
C GLY A 26 -22.96 4.38 -10.20
N LEU A 27 -22.17 4.97 -11.10
CA LEU A 27 -22.38 6.33 -11.59
C LEU A 27 -23.74 6.51 -12.27
N VAL A 28 -24.08 5.63 -13.22
CA VAL A 28 -25.37 5.69 -13.93
C VAL A 28 -26.54 5.54 -12.96
N LEU A 29 -26.43 4.63 -11.99
CA LEU A 29 -27.47 4.43 -10.98
C LEU A 29 -27.62 5.67 -10.08
N ALA A 30 -26.53 6.33 -9.70
CA ALA A 30 -26.58 7.55 -8.89
C ALA A 30 -27.33 8.68 -9.58
N LEU A 31 -27.15 8.81 -10.90
CA LEU A 31 -27.79 9.86 -11.69
C LEU A 31 -29.26 9.57 -12.00
N ILE A 32 -29.65 8.30 -12.18
CA ILE A 32 -31.01 7.92 -12.58
C ILE A 32 -31.93 7.72 -11.37
N VAL A 33 -31.43 7.12 -10.30
CA VAL A 33 -32.21 6.76 -9.11
C VAL A 33 -31.50 7.24 -7.84
N PRO A 34 -31.30 8.55 -7.66
CA PRO A 34 -30.73 9.08 -6.41
C PRO A 34 -31.67 8.78 -5.22
N GLY A 35 -31.08 8.47 -4.06
CA GLY A 35 -31.83 8.25 -2.80
C GLY A 35 -32.27 6.82 -2.51
N ASN A 36 -31.82 5.83 -3.28
CA ASN A 36 -31.97 4.41 -2.95
C ASN A 36 -30.95 3.96 -1.87
N ASP A 37 -31.45 3.50 -0.72
CA ASP A 37 -30.66 3.06 0.43
C ASP A 37 -30.05 1.65 0.27
N TYR A 38 -30.51 0.85 -0.69
CA TYR A 38 -30.06 -0.54 -0.85
C TYR A 38 -28.74 -0.67 -1.63
N ILE A 39 -28.44 0.28 -2.51
CA ILE A 39 -27.24 0.25 -3.35
C ILE A 39 -25.96 0.48 -2.51
N PRO A 40 -25.91 1.45 -1.57
CA PRO A 40 -24.76 1.65 -0.69
C PRO A 40 -24.37 0.42 0.15
N ILE A 41 -25.33 -0.47 0.47
CA ILE A 41 -25.07 -1.69 1.26
C ILE A 41 -23.96 -2.55 0.63
N LEU A 42 -23.88 -2.58 -0.71
CA LEU A 42 -22.81 -3.32 -1.40
C LEU A 42 -21.42 -2.74 -1.08
N GLY A 43 -21.33 -1.42 -1.01
CA GLY A 43 -20.13 -0.70 -0.61
C GLY A 43 -19.78 -0.97 0.86
N SER A 44 -20.75 -0.84 1.76
CA SER A 44 -20.54 -1.11 3.19
C SER A 44 -20.13 -2.55 3.47
N LEU A 45 -20.72 -3.52 2.77
CA LEU A 45 -20.36 -4.94 2.90
C LEU A 45 -18.92 -5.19 2.44
N PHE A 46 -18.51 -4.58 1.32
CA PHE A 46 -17.16 -4.69 0.80
C PHE A 46 -16.12 -4.07 1.74
N ILE A 47 -16.38 -2.85 2.22
CA ILE A 47 -15.57 -2.18 3.24
C ILE A 47 -15.50 -3.03 4.51
N GLY A 48 -16.63 -3.54 5.01
CA GLY A 48 -16.67 -4.38 6.20
C GLY A 48 -15.83 -5.65 6.06
N ALA A 49 -15.87 -6.31 4.90
CA ALA A 49 -15.05 -7.50 4.64
C ALA A 49 -13.55 -7.19 4.64
N LEU A 50 -13.14 -6.06 4.04
CA LEU A 50 -11.75 -5.60 4.06
C LEU A 50 -11.30 -5.20 5.48
N LYS A 51 -12.13 -4.46 6.21
CA LYS A 51 -11.87 -4.04 7.60
C LYS A 51 -11.70 -5.24 8.54
N ALA A 52 -12.49 -6.30 8.35
CA ALA A 52 -12.43 -7.49 9.20
C ALA A 52 -11.13 -8.30 9.05
N ILE A 53 -10.57 -8.37 7.84
CA ILE A 53 -9.38 -9.20 7.54
C ILE A 53 -8.07 -8.40 7.66
N ALA A 54 -8.11 -7.08 7.48
CA ALA A 54 -6.91 -6.24 7.39
C ALA A 54 -5.97 -6.31 8.62
N PRO A 55 -6.44 -6.21 9.88
CA PRO A 55 -5.56 -6.32 11.05
C PRO A 55 -4.75 -7.62 11.09
N PHE A 56 -5.42 -8.73 10.76
CA PHE A 56 -4.81 -10.06 10.73
C PHE A 56 -3.79 -10.19 9.61
N LEU A 57 -4.11 -9.65 8.42
CA LEU A 57 -3.17 -9.61 7.31
C LEU A 57 -1.90 -8.88 7.72
N VAL A 58 -2.01 -7.63 8.19
CA VAL A 58 -0.84 -6.79 8.51
C VAL A 58 0.10 -7.51 9.49
N LEU A 59 -0.45 -8.15 10.52
CA LEU A 59 0.33 -8.94 11.48
C LEU A 59 1.18 -10.02 10.80
N PHE A 60 0.53 -10.94 10.07
CA PHE A 60 1.20 -12.11 9.51
C PHE A 60 2.07 -11.79 8.30
N LEU A 61 1.68 -10.80 7.52
CA LEU A 61 2.42 -10.33 6.36
C LEU A 61 3.73 -9.67 6.79
N VAL A 62 3.73 -8.86 7.87
CA VAL A 62 4.97 -8.29 8.42
C VAL A 62 5.84 -9.38 9.04
N ILE A 63 5.28 -10.28 9.85
CA ILE A 63 6.02 -11.43 10.42
C ILE A 63 6.67 -12.27 9.31
N GLY A 64 5.89 -12.65 8.30
CA GLY A 64 6.34 -13.46 7.16
C GLY A 64 7.35 -12.75 6.26
N SER A 65 7.30 -11.43 6.16
CA SER A 65 8.31 -10.66 5.40
C SER A 65 9.66 -10.61 6.13
N LEU A 66 9.65 -10.46 7.46
CA LEU A 66 10.86 -10.35 8.27
C LEU A 66 11.51 -11.71 8.54
N SER A 67 10.74 -12.79 8.53
CA SER A 67 11.25 -14.16 8.62
C SER A 67 12.08 -14.57 7.38
N LYS A 68 11.81 -14.00 6.20
CA LYS A 68 12.45 -14.32 4.91
C LYS A 68 13.91 -13.85 4.76
N SER A 69 14.42 -12.99 5.65
CA SER A 69 15.80 -12.50 5.53
C SER A 69 16.81 -13.61 5.85
N GLY A 70 17.52 -14.12 4.83
CA GLY A 70 18.43 -15.27 4.94
C GLY A 70 19.55 -15.13 5.97
N LYS A 71 20.04 -16.25 6.50
CA LYS A 71 21.25 -16.33 7.34
C LYS A 71 22.49 -16.25 6.42
N GLY A 72 23.39 -15.30 6.67
CA GLY A 72 24.64 -15.13 5.91
C GLY A 72 24.61 -13.96 4.93
N ILE A 73 24.67 -12.73 5.45
CA ILE A 73 24.70 -11.50 4.63
C ILE A 73 26.15 -11.03 4.57
N GLY A 74 26.82 -11.26 3.43
CA GLY A 74 28.12 -10.66 3.13
C GLY A 74 28.06 -9.12 3.13
N PRO A 75 29.21 -8.42 3.25
CA PRO A 75 29.23 -6.96 3.35
C PRO A 75 28.57 -6.25 2.16
N LEU A 76 28.68 -6.81 0.96
CA LEU A 76 28.03 -6.30 -0.25
C LEU A 76 26.50 -6.36 -0.17
N PHE A 77 25.96 -7.43 0.40
CA PHE A 77 24.52 -7.63 0.52
C PHE A 77 23.89 -6.72 1.59
N ARG A 78 24.67 -6.40 2.64
CA ARG A 78 24.31 -5.38 3.63
C ARG A 78 24.12 -4.00 2.97
N LEU A 79 25.02 -3.64 2.04
CA LEU A 79 24.91 -2.38 1.31
C LEU A 79 23.62 -2.32 0.48
N VAL A 80 23.26 -3.40 -0.23
CA VAL A 80 22.02 -3.47 -1.02
C VAL A 80 20.78 -3.25 -0.14
N ILE A 81 20.71 -3.92 1.01
CA ILE A 81 19.58 -3.75 1.95
C ILE A 81 19.49 -2.30 2.45
N ILE A 82 20.62 -1.69 2.81
CA ILE A 82 20.67 -0.28 3.22
C ILE A 82 20.16 0.61 2.09
N MET A 83 20.59 0.37 0.85
CA MET A 83 20.12 1.14 -0.31
C MET A 83 18.61 1.01 -0.51
N TYR A 84 18.04 -0.18 -0.36
CA TYR A 84 16.58 -0.37 -0.44
C TYR A 84 15.85 0.43 0.63
N VAL A 85 16.20 0.26 1.90
CA VAL A 85 15.54 0.97 3.02
C VAL A 85 15.66 2.49 2.86
N VAL A 86 16.86 2.99 2.53
CA VAL A 86 17.08 4.43 2.31
C VAL A 86 16.25 4.93 1.12
N SER A 87 16.18 4.18 0.02
CA SER A 87 15.39 4.60 -1.14
C SER A 87 13.88 4.63 -0.85
N THR A 88 13.37 3.70 -0.05
CA THR A 88 11.97 3.68 0.38
C THR A 88 11.65 4.89 1.26
N ILE A 89 12.51 5.20 2.24
CA ILE A 89 12.34 6.37 3.11
C ILE A 89 12.39 7.66 2.31
N ILE A 90 13.33 7.80 1.37
CA ILE A 90 13.39 8.99 0.51
C ILE A 90 12.11 9.10 -0.34
N SER A 91 11.57 7.98 -0.82
CA SER A 91 10.32 7.96 -1.58
C SER A 91 9.13 8.44 -0.75
N ALA A 92 9.05 8.02 0.52
CA ALA A 92 8.05 8.50 1.47
C ALA A 92 8.20 10.01 1.77
N ILE A 93 9.43 10.50 1.91
CA ILE A 93 9.71 11.94 2.10
C ILE A 93 9.26 12.74 0.89
N ILE A 94 9.57 12.28 -0.32
CA ILE A 94 9.15 12.94 -1.56
C ILE A 94 7.63 12.99 -1.67
N ALA A 95 6.96 11.88 -1.39
CA ALA A 95 5.50 11.82 -1.36
C ALA A 95 4.91 12.85 -0.38
N THR A 96 5.49 12.94 0.82
CA THR A 96 5.09 13.92 1.84
C THR A 96 5.32 15.35 1.37
N LEU A 97 6.50 15.68 0.81
CA LEU A 97 6.81 17.02 0.32
C LEU A 97 5.89 17.45 -0.80
N ILE A 98 5.57 16.56 -1.73
CA ILE A 98 4.64 16.85 -2.83
C ILE A 98 3.22 17.03 -2.28
N SER A 99 2.79 16.18 -1.35
CA SER A 99 1.47 16.30 -0.71
C SER A 99 1.33 17.62 0.06
N PHE A 100 2.41 18.08 0.70
CA PHE A 100 2.45 19.38 1.39
C PHE A 100 2.44 20.58 0.44
N GLY A 101 3.11 20.45 -0.71
CA GLY A 101 3.11 21.50 -1.74
C GLY A 101 1.82 21.57 -2.55
N PHE A 102 1.13 20.44 -2.71
CA PHE A 102 -0.08 20.28 -3.49
C PHE A 102 -1.11 19.48 -2.69
N PRO A 103 -1.77 20.08 -1.67
CA PRO A 103 -2.77 19.36 -0.90
C PRO A 103 -3.89 18.87 -1.83
N ALA A 104 -4.32 17.64 -1.60
CA ALA A 104 -5.38 17.00 -2.38
C ALA A 104 -6.51 16.59 -1.43
N ASP A 105 -7.72 17.07 -1.73
CA ASP A 105 -8.94 16.62 -1.07
C ASP A 105 -9.46 15.35 -1.75
N ILE A 106 -10.17 14.52 -0.98
CA ILE A 106 -10.81 13.31 -1.47
C ILE A 106 -12.26 13.35 -0.99
N ALA A 107 -13.21 13.02 -1.86
CA ALA A 107 -14.58 12.82 -1.44
C ALA A 107 -14.68 11.62 -0.47
N LEU A 108 -14.79 11.93 0.82
CA LEU A 108 -14.97 10.97 1.90
C LEU A 108 -16.39 11.08 2.46
N VAL A 109 -16.99 9.95 2.80
CA VAL A 109 -18.22 9.92 3.58
C VAL A 109 -17.82 9.99 5.06
N VAL A 110 -17.93 11.18 5.65
CA VAL A 110 -17.48 11.46 7.03
C VAL A 110 -18.61 11.13 8.01
N PRO A 111 -18.44 10.15 8.91
CA PRO A 111 -19.43 9.88 9.96
C PRO A 111 -19.57 11.08 10.93
N PRO A 112 -20.76 11.35 11.50
CA PRO A 112 -20.99 12.49 12.39
C PRO A 112 -20.08 12.57 13.63
N GLU A 113 -19.45 11.45 14.03
CA GLU A 113 -18.61 11.34 15.24
C GLU A 113 -17.09 11.33 14.94
N SER A 114 -16.68 11.49 13.68
CA SER A 114 -15.27 11.27 13.26
C SER A 114 -14.32 12.47 13.43
N THR A 115 -14.74 13.53 14.12
CA THR A 115 -13.84 14.59 14.57
C THR A 115 -13.09 14.15 15.82
N SER A 116 -12.01 13.38 15.63
CA SER A 116 -10.99 13.19 16.66
C SER A 116 -10.41 14.56 17.01
N GLY A 117 -10.65 15.06 18.22
CA GLY A 117 -10.10 16.34 18.69
C GLY A 117 -8.57 16.36 18.57
N SER A 118 -8.03 17.45 18.04
CA SER A 118 -6.59 17.70 17.98
C SER A 118 -6.01 17.65 19.40
N PRO A 119 -5.02 16.80 19.69
CA PRO A 119 -4.44 16.73 21.03
C PRO A 119 -3.76 18.04 21.43
N ASP A 120 -4.08 18.54 22.62
CA ASP A 120 -3.69 19.86 23.13
C ASP A 120 -2.17 20.03 23.38
N SER A 121 -1.40 18.93 23.41
CA SER A 121 0.06 19.00 23.58
C SER A 121 0.81 17.88 22.83
N ALA A 122 2.04 18.19 22.39
CA ALA A 122 2.93 17.20 21.77
C ALA A 122 3.28 16.04 22.72
N TYR A 123 3.26 16.27 24.04
CA TYR A 123 3.50 15.23 25.03
C TYR A 123 2.34 14.22 25.10
N ASP A 124 1.09 14.69 25.13
CA ASP A 124 -0.09 13.83 25.21
C ASP A 124 -0.24 12.96 23.96
N LEU A 125 0.15 13.51 22.81
CA LEU A 125 0.12 12.76 21.57
C LEU A 125 1.29 11.78 21.44
N ILE A 126 2.52 12.12 21.83
CA ILE A 126 3.64 11.16 21.84
C ILE A 126 3.37 10.05 22.85
N SER A 127 2.91 10.39 24.06
CA SER A 127 2.59 9.40 25.10
C SER A 127 1.42 8.52 24.67
N GLY A 128 0.36 9.09 24.07
CA GLY A 128 -0.75 8.35 23.50
C GLY A 128 -0.32 7.38 22.39
N LEU A 129 0.55 7.80 21.48
CA LEU A 129 1.12 6.93 20.45
C LEU A 129 1.99 5.81 21.04
N LEU A 130 2.84 6.12 22.01
CA LEU A 130 3.67 5.12 22.68
C LEU A 130 2.82 4.08 23.40
N MET A 131 1.75 4.50 24.08
CA MET A 131 0.83 3.58 24.75
C MET A 131 0.05 2.71 23.74
N LYS A 132 -0.38 3.28 22.61
CA LYS A 132 -0.98 2.51 21.50
C LYS A 132 0.02 1.51 20.90
N LEU A 133 1.30 1.86 20.86
CA LEU A 133 2.36 1.02 20.30
C LEU A 133 2.63 -0.22 21.17
N VAL A 134 2.57 -0.09 22.50
CA VAL A 134 2.74 -1.22 23.45
C VAL A 134 1.43 -1.81 23.96
N CYS A 135 0.31 -1.57 23.26
CA CYS A 135 -0.98 -2.13 23.66
C CYS A 135 -0.95 -3.67 23.65
N ASN A 136 -1.88 -4.31 24.36
CA ASN A 136 -1.98 -5.76 24.32
C ASN A 136 -2.15 -6.24 22.86
N PRO A 137 -1.38 -7.24 22.38
CA PRO A 137 -1.39 -7.64 20.97
C PRO A 137 -2.75 -8.19 20.51
N LEU A 138 -3.51 -8.85 21.40
CA LEU A 138 -4.85 -9.33 21.07
C LEU A 138 -5.85 -8.17 21.02
N GLU A 139 -5.76 -7.25 21.98
CA GLU A 139 -6.56 -6.02 21.95
C GLU A 139 -6.27 -5.21 20.68
N ALA A 140 -5.01 -5.14 20.25
CA ALA A 140 -4.60 -4.46 19.03
C ALA A 140 -5.34 -4.99 17.81
N LEU A 141 -5.41 -6.31 17.68
CA LEU A 141 -6.13 -7.00 16.61
C LEU A 141 -7.63 -6.78 16.69
N MET A 142 -8.21 -6.82 17.90
CA MET A 142 -9.65 -6.67 18.11
C MET A 142 -10.15 -5.24 17.85
N THR A 143 -9.33 -4.25 18.16
CA THR A 143 -9.68 -2.82 18.08
C THR A 143 -9.17 -2.15 16.79
N GLY A 144 -8.46 -2.86 15.93
CA GLY A 144 -7.87 -2.26 14.73
C GLY A 144 -6.71 -1.31 15.04
N ASN A 145 -6.03 -1.44 16.17
CA ASN A 145 -4.85 -0.64 16.48
C ASN A 145 -3.63 -1.13 15.67
N TYR A 146 -3.56 -0.68 14.42
CA TYR A 146 -2.52 -1.06 13.47
C TYR A 146 -1.10 -0.72 13.94
N LEU A 147 -0.90 0.38 14.69
CA LEU A 147 0.41 0.74 15.21
C LEU A 147 0.95 -0.32 16.18
N GLY A 148 0.11 -0.78 17.10
CA GLY A 148 0.44 -1.89 17.99
C GLY A 148 0.65 -3.20 17.23
N ILE A 149 -0.21 -3.50 16.25
CA ILE A 149 -0.06 -4.68 15.40
C ILE A 149 1.31 -4.70 14.70
N LEU A 150 1.72 -3.58 14.10
CA LEU A 150 3.01 -3.47 13.43
C LEU A 150 4.16 -3.66 14.42
N PHE A 151 4.12 -3.00 15.58
CA PHE A 151 5.17 -3.11 16.59
C PHE A 151 5.39 -4.56 17.03
N TRP A 152 4.31 -5.26 17.38
CA TRP A 152 4.38 -6.67 17.77
C TRP A 152 4.80 -7.56 16.60
N ALA A 153 4.30 -7.31 15.39
CA ALA A 153 4.67 -8.07 14.20
C ALA A 153 6.19 -7.99 13.91
N VAL A 154 6.78 -6.80 14.07
CA VAL A 154 8.22 -6.58 13.88
C VAL A 154 9.03 -7.32 14.93
N ILE A 155 8.69 -7.18 16.21
CA ILE A 155 9.39 -7.87 17.29
C ILE A 155 9.30 -9.39 17.11
N VAL A 156 8.09 -9.90 16.89
CA VAL A 156 7.86 -11.33 16.70
C VAL A 156 8.59 -11.84 15.46
N GLY A 157 8.52 -11.13 14.33
CA GLY A 157 9.21 -11.51 13.10
C GLY A 157 10.74 -11.58 13.26
N ILE A 158 11.35 -10.60 13.95
CA ILE A 158 12.80 -10.58 14.21
C ILE A 158 13.21 -11.71 15.15
N ILE A 159 12.47 -11.94 16.24
CA ILE A 159 12.80 -12.97 17.23
C ILE A 159 12.54 -14.38 16.70
N LEU A 160 11.48 -14.58 15.89
CA LEU A 160 11.21 -15.87 15.24
C LEU A 160 12.37 -16.31 14.36
N ARG A 161 13.02 -15.37 13.66
CA ARG A 161 14.18 -15.67 12.80
C ARG A 161 15.34 -16.33 13.56
N THR A 162 15.52 -16.00 14.85
CA THR A 162 16.62 -16.54 15.66
C THR A 162 16.21 -17.76 16.48
N THR A 163 14.94 -17.84 16.88
CA THR A 163 14.45 -18.85 17.83
C THR A 163 13.67 -20.00 17.17
N ALA A 164 13.03 -19.76 16.03
CA ALA A 164 12.08 -20.69 15.44
C ALA A 164 12.74 -21.72 14.52
N SER A 165 12.08 -22.87 14.39
CA SER A 165 12.46 -23.91 13.42
C SER A 165 12.12 -23.47 12.00
N GLU A 166 12.77 -24.07 10.98
CA GLU A 166 12.42 -23.82 9.58
C GLU A 166 10.94 -24.12 9.28
N GLY A 167 10.37 -25.16 9.91
CA GLY A 167 8.95 -25.49 9.77
C GLY A 167 8.02 -24.40 10.32
N THR A 168 8.39 -23.76 11.43
CA THR A 168 7.62 -22.64 12.01
C THR A 168 7.71 -21.39 11.13
N LEU A 169 8.89 -21.07 10.61
CA LEU A 169 9.06 -19.94 9.67
C LEU A 169 8.22 -20.17 8.42
N LYS A 170 8.25 -21.38 7.87
CA LYS A 170 7.42 -21.77 6.72
C LYS A 170 5.92 -21.68 7.03
N MET A 171 5.49 -22.07 8.23
CA MET A 171 4.08 -21.91 8.64
C MET A 171 3.66 -20.43 8.63
N CYS A 172 4.49 -19.52 9.16
CA CYS A 172 4.19 -18.09 9.12
C CYS A 172 4.05 -17.57 7.68
N GLU A 173 4.90 -18.06 6.77
CA GLU A 173 4.82 -17.74 5.34
C GLU A 173 3.54 -18.29 4.70
N ASP A 174 3.22 -19.56 4.93
CA ASP A 174 2.03 -20.22 4.40
C ASP A 174 0.73 -19.51 4.89
N VAL A 175 0.70 -19.05 6.14
CA VAL A 175 -0.41 -18.26 6.69
C VAL A 175 -0.51 -16.90 6.01
N SER A 176 0.59 -16.18 5.85
CA SER A 176 0.63 -14.90 5.12
C SER A 176 0.11 -15.07 3.68
N ASP A 177 0.60 -16.06 2.95
CA ASP A 177 0.19 -16.34 1.58
C ASP A 177 -1.30 -16.75 1.49
N THR A 178 -1.80 -17.44 2.51
CA THR A 178 -3.23 -17.80 2.61
C THR A 178 -4.09 -16.56 2.83
N LEU A 179 -3.71 -15.67 3.75
CA LEU A 179 -4.44 -14.42 4.01
C LEU A 179 -4.47 -13.52 2.77
N VAL A 180 -3.36 -13.45 2.05
CA VAL A 180 -3.29 -12.77 0.75
C VAL A 180 -4.31 -13.36 -0.24
N LYS A 181 -4.46 -14.68 -0.32
CA LYS A 181 -5.46 -15.32 -1.19
C LYS A 181 -6.90 -15.03 -0.74
N VAL A 182 -7.17 -15.02 0.57
CA VAL A 182 -8.49 -14.63 1.11
C VAL A 182 -8.85 -13.23 0.65
N ILE A 183 -7.90 -12.28 0.77
CA ILE A 183 -8.12 -10.90 0.34
C ILE A 183 -8.28 -10.78 -1.17
N ARG A 184 -7.52 -11.53 -1.97
CA ARG A 184 -7.76 -11.61 -3.42
C ARG A 184 -9.18 -12.08 -3.74
N GLY A 185 -9.70 -13.03 -2.98
CA GLY A 185 -11.10 -13.45 -3.04
C GLY A 185 -12.06 -12.30 -2.77
N ILE A 186 -11.85 -11.53 -1.69
CA ILE A 186 -12.67 -10.35 -1.37
C ILE A 186 -12.57 -9.28 -2.48
N ILE A 187 -11.36 -8.99 -2.97
CA ILE A 187 -11.09 -8.04 -4.08
C ILE A 187 -11.77 -8.49 -5.37
N SER A 188 -11.98 -9.79 -5.60
CA SER A 188 -12.73 -10.26 -6.78
C SER A 188 -14.18 -9.72 -6.82
N PHE A 189 -14.73 -9.34 -5.65
CA PHE A 189 -16.02 -8.69 -5.49
C PHE A 189 -15.96 -7.16 -5.40
N ALA A 190 -14.76 -6.56 -5.50
CA ALA A 190 -14.57 -5.10 -5.53
C ALA A 190 -15.47 -4.38 -6.56
N PRO A 191 -15.79 -4.92 -7.75
CA PRO A 191 -16.71 -4.27 -8.69
C PRO A 191 -18.07 -3.93 -8.08
N PHE A 192 -18.61 -4.79 -7.21
CA PHE A 192 -19.89 -4.57 -6.54
C PHE A 192 -19.75 -3.58 -5.38
N GLY A 193 -18.65 -3.66 -4.64
CA GLY A 193 -18.34 -2.69 -3.59
C GLY A 193 -18.17 -1.27 -4.14
N ILE A 194 -17.33 -1.11 -5.17
CA ILE A 194 -17.07 0.16 -5.85
C ILE A 194 -18.34 0.72 -6.47
N LEU A 195 -19.22 -0.11 -7.03
CA LEU A 195 -20.54 0.34 -7.49
C LEU A 195 -21.30 1.05 -6.35
N GLY A 196 -21.43 0.40 -5.19
CA GLY A 196 -22.14 0.98 -4.04
C GLY A 196 -21.49 2.26 -3.52
N LEU A 197 -20.16 2.30 -3.46
CA LEU A 197 -19.40 3.46 -3.00
C LEU A 197 -19.50 4.64 -3.95
N ILE A 198 -19.30 4.43 -5.25
CA ILE A 198 -19.44 5.48 -6.26
C ILE A 198 -20.89 5.99 -6.27
N TYR A 199 -21.86 5.09 -6.13
CA TYR A 199 -23.26 5.49 -6.05
C TYR A 199 -23.50 6.47 -4.88
N GLU A 200 -23.04 6.12 -3.67
CA GLU A 200 -23.19 6.94 -2.48
C GLU A 200 -22.43 8.27 -2.58
N SER A 201 -21.17 8.21 -3.03
CA SER A 201 -20.33 9.39 -3.19
C SER A 201 -20.88 10.37 -4.23
N VAL A 202 -21.33 9.90 -5.40
CA VAL A 202 -21.94 10.77 -6.43
C VAL A 202 -23.28 11.31 -5.97
N SER A 203 -24.10 10.50 -5.29
CA SER A 203 -25.41 10.96 -4.79
C SER A 203 -25.27 12.06 -3.73
N THR A 204 -24.17 12.04 -2.96
CA THR A 204 -23.93 12.99 -1.86
C THR A 204 -23.12 14.20 -2.30
N ASN A 205 -22.05 13.99 -3.06
CA ASN A 205 -21.04 15.01 -3.41
C ASN A 205 -21.07 15.42 -4.90
N GLY A 206 -21.89 14.78 -5.73
CA GLY A 206 -21.99 15.07 -7.16
C GLY A 206 -20.82 14.53 -7.99
N MET A 207 -20.60 15.11 -9.16
CA MET A 207 -19.59 14.66 -10.13
C MET A 207 -18.17 15.15 -9.81
N ASP A 208 -18.05 16.09 -8.87
CA ASP A 208 -16.76 16.72 -8.52
C ASP A 208 -15.77 15.71 -7.94
N ILE A 209 -16.25 14.57 -7.42
CA ILE A 209 -15.43 13.46 -6.93
C ILE A 209 -14.39 12.96 -7.96
N PHE A 210 -14.68 13.07 -9.26
CA PHE A 210 -13.77 12.62 -10.31
C PHE A 210 -12.63 13.61 -10.52
N VAL A 211 -12.83 14.89 -10.22
CA VAL A 211 -11.77 15.90 -10.21
C VAL A 211 -10.80 15.60 -9.08
N ASP A 212 -11.32 15.31 -7.89
CA ASP A 212 -10.53 14.92 -6.72
C ASP A 212 -9.68 13.68 -7.00
N TYR A 213 -10.29 12.63 -7.58
CA TYR A 213 -9.56 11.43 -7.97
C TYR A 213 -8.49 11.72 -9.03
N GLY A 214 -8.77 12.62 -9.97
CA GLY A 214 -7.81 13.06 -10.98
C GLY A 214 -6.60 13.77 -10.36
N HIS A 215 -6.83 14.68 -9.43
CA HIS A 215 -5.75 15.35 -8.68
C HIS A 215 -4.92 14.36 -7.87
N LEU A 216 -5.58 13.41 -7.19
CA LEU A 216 -4.91 12.38 -6.41
C LEU A 216 -4.01 11.47 -7.27
N ILE A 217 -4.51 11.04 -8.44
CA ILE A 217 -3.73 10.28 -9.42
C ILE A 217 -2.51 11.08 -9.89
N LEU A 218 -2.71 12.36 -10.22
CA LEU A 218 -1.63 13.22 -10.68
C LEU A 218 -0.55 13.37 -9.60
N LEU A 219 -0.94 13.48 -8.34
CA LEU A 219 -0.02 13.56 -7.21
C LEU A 219 0.76 12.26 -7.00
N LEU A 220 0.08 11.11 -7.03
CA LEU A 220 0.72 9.79 -6.94
C LEU A 220 1.73 9.57 -8.07
N VAL A 221 1.30 9.77 -9.32
CA VAL A 221 2.13 9.55 -10.50
C VAL A 221 3.31 10.53 -10.52
N SER A 222 3.09 11.80 -10.19
CA SER A 222 4.18 12.78 -10.14
C SER A 222 5.25 12.40 -9.10
N ALA A 223 4.85 11.96 -7.90
CA ALA A 223 5.78 11.47 -6.88
C ALA A 223 6.57 10.24 -7.36
N MET A 224 5.92 9.28 -8.01
CA MET A 224 6.57 8.11 -8.58
C MET A 224 7.55 8.47 -9.71
N LEU A 225 7.17 9.39 -10.60
CA LEU A 225 8.03 9.89 -11.67
C LEU A 225 9.24 10.64 -11.12
N ILE A 226 9.07 11.45 -10.08
CA ILE A 226 10.19 12.14 -9.40
C ILE A 226 11.15 11.10 -8.81
N VAL A 227 10.64 10.08 -8.12
CA VAL A 227 11.50 9.01 -7.58
C VAL A 227 12.22 8.26 -8.71
N MET A 228 11.52 7.94 -9.80
CA MET A 228 12.09 7.21 -10.92
C MET A 228 13.13 7.99 -11.72
N PHE A 229 12.89 9.28 -12.00
CA PHE A 229 13.73 10.09 -12.87
C PHE A 229 14.72 10.99 -12.14
N ILE A 230 14.54 11.23 -10.84
CA ILE A 230 15.42 12.11 -10.05
C ILE A 230 16.12 11.30 -8.97
N THR A 231 15.37 10.67 -8.07
CA THR A 231 15.94 10.00 -6.88
C THR A 231 16.78 8.79 -7.23
N ASN A 232 16.24 7.85 -8.01
CA ASN A 232 16.96 6.64 -8.39
C ASN A 232 18.24 6.97 -9.19
N PRO A 233 18.21 7.87 -10.20
CA PRO A 233 19.41 8.33 -10.88
C PRO A 233 20.41 9.02 -9.95
N LEU A 234 19.95 9.85 -9.01
CA LEU A 234 20.82 10.52 -8.04
C LEU A 234 21.57 9.51 -7.16
N ILE A 235 20.88 8.49 -6.65
CA ILE A 235 21.50 7.40 -5.88
C ILE A 235 22.59 6.72 -6.72
N VAL A 236 22.27 6.35 -7.96
CA VAL A 236 23.24 5.73 -8.89
C VAL A 236 24.42 6.65 -9.17
N PHE A 237 24.19 7.94 -9.38
CA PHE A 237 25.25 8.93 -9.64
C PHE A 237 26.17 9.10 -8.42
N ILE A 238 25.63 9.17 -7.20
CA ILE A 238 26.43 9.31 -5.98
C ILE A 238 27.35 8.10 -5.79
N THR A 239 26.84 6.89 -6.05
CA THR A 239 27.60 5.64 -5.88
C THR A 239 28.60 5.40 -7.00
N THR A 240 28.20 5.59 -8.26
CA THR A 240 29.03 5.22 -9.43
C THR A 240 29.85 6.38 -9.99
N ARG A 241 29.49 7.63 -9.65
CA ARG A 241 30.05 8.87 -10.20
C ARG A 241 29.98 8.93 -11.74
N ARG A 242 29.04 8.21 -12.35
CA ARG A 242 28.80 8.15 -13.79
C ARG A 242 27.38 8.58 -14.12
N ASN A 243 27.16 8.99 -15.36
CA ASN A 243 25.82 9.34 -15.85
C ASN A 243 24.86 8.14 -15.63
N PRO A 244 23.81 8.29 -14.81
CA PRO A 244 22.89 7.21 -14.46
C PRO A 244 21.80 6.96 -15.52
N TYR A 245 21.52 7.93 -16.39
CA TYR A 245 20.39 7.87 -17.31
C TYR A 245 20.48 6.75 -18.37
N PRO A 246 21.64 6.40 -18.94
CA PRO A 246 21.75 5.24 -19.82
C PRO A 246 21.28 3.94 -19.15
N LEU A 247 21.63 3.75 -17.87
CA LEU A 247 21.17 2.60 -17.08
C LEU A 247 19.67 2.68 -16.83
N LEU A 248 19.15 3.85 -16.43
CA LEU A 248 17.73 4.06 -16.20
C LEU A 248 16.90 3.69 -17.45
N PHE A 249 17.28 4.19 -18.62
CA PHE A 249 16.54 3.90 -19.86
C PHE A 249 16.63 2.43 -20.29
N ALA A 250 17.75 1.76 -20.00
CA ALA A 250 17.86 0.32 -20.21
C ALA A 250 16.92 -0.46 -19.27
N CYS A 251 16.82 -0.06 -18.01
CA CYS A 251 15.87 -0.63 -17.05
C CYS A 251 14.40 -0.37 -17.42
N ILE A 252 14.09 0.84 -17.90
CA ILE A 252 12.73 1.19 -18.34
C ILE A 252 12.30 0.28 -19.50
N LYS A 253 13.14 0.17 -20.54
CA LYS A 253 12.84 -0.64 -21.73
C LYS A 253 12.84 -2.14 -21.44
N GLY A 254 13.77 -2.61 -20.62
CA GLY A 254 13.98 -4.03 -20.36
C GLY A 254 13.06 -4.64 -19.30
N SER A 255 12.48 -3.81 -18.41
CA SER A 255 11.77 -4.30 -17.22
C SER A 255 10.57 -3.44 -16.82
N ALA A 256 10.71 -2.11 -16.71
CA ALA A 256 9.66 -1.28 -16.11
C ALA A 256 8.34 -1.29 -16.91
N ILE A 257 8.40 -1.26 -18.24
CA ILE A 257 7.20 -1.31 -19.10
C ILE A 257 6.45 -2.63 -18.87
N THR A 258 7.17 -3.76 -18.83
CA THR A 258 6.58 -5.06 -18.52
C THR A 258 6.01 -5.09 -17.11
N ALA A 259 6.72 -4.54 -16.12
CA ALA A 259 6.24 -4.42 -14.74
C ALA A 259 4.90 -3.68 -14.66
N PHE A 260 4.79 -2.52 -15.31
CA PHE A 260 3.59 -1.70 -15.35
C PHE A 260 2.38 -2.45 -15.93
N PHE A 261 2.53 -3.15 -17.06
CA PHE A 261 1.42 -3.90 -17.63
C PHE A 261 1.08 -5.20 -16.88
N THR A 262 2.06 -5.80 -16.19
CA THR A 262 1.85 -7.01 -15.38
C THR A 262 1.29 -6.70 -14.00
N ARG A 263 1.47 -5.46 -13.49
CA ARG A 263 1.07 -5.00 -12.16
C ARG A 263 1.56 -5.93 -11.03
N SER A 264 2.69 -6.61 -11.25
CA SER A 264 3.24 -7.57 -10.29
C SER A 264 4.76 -7.57 -10.30
N SER A 265 5.36 -7.10 -9.20
CA SER A 265 6.80 -7.18 -8.95
C SER A 265 7.33 -8.61 -9.02
N ALA A 266 6.56 -9.57 -8.49
CA ALA A 266 6.93 -10.99 -8.50
C ALA A 266 6.94 -11.59 -9.92
N ALA A 267 5.94 -11.26 -10.73
CA ALA A 267 5.89 -11.70 -12.13
C ALA A 267 7.03 -11.12 -12.98
N ASN A 268 7.57 -9.97 -12.57
CA ASN A 268 8.65 -9.27 -13.27
C ASN A 268 10.06 -9.68 -12.80
N ILE A 269 10.21 -10.57 -11.81
CA ILE A 269 11.52 -11.09 -11.36
C ILE A 269 12.33 -11.70 -12.54
N PRO A 270 11.78 -12.60 -13.37
CA PRO A 270 12.54 -13.24 -14.45
C PRO A 270 13.08 -12.22 -15.47
N MET A 271 12.31 -11.17 -15.76
CA MET A 271 12.71 -10.10 -16.68
C MET A 271 13.89 -9.31 -16.11
N ASN A 272 13.87 -8.97 -14.82
CA ASN A 272 14.99 -8.30 -14.16
C ASN A 272 16.25 -9.17 -14.14
N LEU A 273 16.13 -10.46 -13.83
CA LEU A 273 17.26 -11.39 -13.85
C LEU A 273 17.93 -11.47 -15.24
N SER A 274 17.12 -11.59 -16.30
CA SER A 274 17.61 -11.62 -17.69
C SER A 274 18.27 -10.29 -18.09
N LEU A 275 17.74 -9.16 -17.63
CA LEU A 275 18.34 -7.85 -17.89
C LEU A 275 19.70 -7.70 -17.20
N CYS A 276 19.82 -8.11 -15.94
CA CYS A 276 21.08 -8.10 -15.21
C CYS A 276 22.15 -8.99 -15.86
N GLU A 277 21.75 -10.18 -16.35
CA GLU A 277 22.63 -11.09 -17.10
C GLU A 277 23.16 -10.42 -18.38
N LYS A 278 22.28 -9.78 -19.17
CA LYS A 278 22.68 -9.03 -20.38
C LYS A 278 23.60 -7.85 -20.09
N MET A 279 23.49 -7.25 -18.91
CA MET A 279 24.35 -6.16 -18.45
C MET A 279 25.70 -6.64 -17.89
N GLY A 280 25.93 -7.95 -17.81
CA GLY A 280 27.16 -8.52 -17.26
C GLY A 280 27.32 -8.28 -15.75
N ILE A 281 26.22 -8.12 -15.02
CA ILE A 281 26.23 -7.98 -13.56
C ILE A 281 26.59 -9.34 -12.94
N ASP A 282 27.36 -9.32 -11.85
CA ASP A 282 27.72 -10.51 -11.11
C ASP A 282 26.47 -11.34 -10.73
N LYS A 283 26.52 -12.64 -11.05
CA LYS A 283 25.38 -13.55 -10.91
C LYS A 283 24.99 -13.75 -9.46
N GLU A 284 25.96 -13.87 -8.57
CA GLU A 284 25.73 -14.07 -7.14
C GLU A 284 24.99 -12.87 -6.54
N LEU A 285 25.35 -11.66 -7.00
CA LEU A 285 24.69 -10.43 -6.60
C LEU A 285 23.25 -10.34 -7.11
N TYR A 286 23.01 -10.44 -8.43
CA TYR A 286 21.67 -10.19 -8.98
C TYR A 286 20.68 -11.31 -8.69
N SER A 287 21.12 -12.58 -8.61
CA SER A 287 20.22 -13.71 -8.33
C SER A 287 19.59 -13.65 -6.95
N THR A 288 20.22 -12.92 -6.03
CA THR A 288 19.79 -12.81 -4.63
C THR A 288 19.17 -11.44 -4.34
N SER A 289 19.76 -10.35 -4.87
CA SER A 289 19.29 -8.99 -4.61
C SER A 289 17.98 -8.65 -5.30
N ILE A 290 17.70 -9.20 -6.51
CA ILE A 290 16.46 -8.93 -7.25
C ILE A 290 15.24 -9.58 -6.57
N PRO A 291 15.25 -10.87 -6.22
CA PRO A 291 14.13 -11.46 -5.47
C PRO A 291 13.91 -10.80 -4.11
N LEU A 292 14.98 -10.42 -3.42
CA LEU A 292 14.89 -9.67 -2.17
C LEU A 292 14.31 -8.27 -2.38
N GLY A 293 14.73 -7.57 -3.44
CA GLY A 293 14.23 -6.24 -3.77
C GLY A 293 12.74 -6.28 -4.11
N ALA A 294 12.29 -7.31 -4.82
CA ALA A 294 10.86 -7.51 -5.13
C ALA A 294 9.98 -7.68 -3.88
N THR A 295 10.58 -7.94 -2.70
CA THR A 295 9.85 -8.05 -1.43
C THR A 295 10.07 -6.87 -0.49
N ILE A 296 11.29 -6.34 -0.38
CA ILE A 296 11.62 -5.30 0.62
C ILE A 296 11.60 -3.90 0.01
N ASN A 297 11.96 -3.75 -1.27
CA ASN A 297 12.16 -2.45 -1.91
C ASN A 297 10.87 -1.88 -2.53
N MET A 298 9.92 -1.49 -1.69
CA MET A 298 8.56 -1.14 -2.10
C MET A 298 8.31 0.39 -2.15
N ASN A 299 9.12 1.12 -2.93
CA ASN A 299 9.06 2.59 -3.02
C ASN A 299 7.67 3.11 -3.43
N GLY A 300 7.04 2.48 -4.42
CA GLY A 300 5.69 2.84 -4.86
C GLY A 300 4.65 2.69 -3.76
N ALA A 301 4.72 1.60 -2.98
CA ALA A 301 3.83 1.38 -1.85
C ALA A 301 4.00 2.44 -0.76
N ALA A 302 5.23 2.82 -0.44
CA ALA A 302 5.48 3.90 0.52
C ALA A 302 4.90 5.24 0.03
N ILE A 303 5.07 5.58 -1.25
CA ILE A 303 4.47 6.77 -1.84
C ILE A 303 2.94 6.75 -1.69
N THR A 304 2.30 5.65 -2.09
CA THR A 304 0.85 5.49 -2.02
C THR A 304 0.32 5.65 -0.61
N ILE A 305 0.93 4.97 0.37
CA ILE A 305 0.50 5.05 1.76
C ILE A 305 0.58 6.50 2.26
N ASN A 306 1.69 7.21 2.00
CA ASN A 306 1.83 8.62 2.42
C ASN A 306 0.80 9.53 1.74
N VAL A 307 0.71 9.49 0.41
CA VAL A 307 -0.19 10.37 -0.35
C VAL A 307 -1.63 10.16 0.07
N MET A 308 -2.09 8.91 0.16
CA MET A 308 -3.47 8.59 0.53
C MET A 308 -3.78 9.03 1.97
N THR A 309 -2.87 8.79 2.91
CA THR A 309 -3.05 9.19 4.31
C THR A 309 -3.03 10.71 4.48
N LEU A 310 -2.15 11.42 3.79
CA LEU A 310 -2.09 12.89 3.86
C LEU A 310 -3.29 13.54 3.18
N ALA A 311 -3.76 13.01 2.05
CA ALA A 311 -4.98 13.49 1.40
C ALA A 311 -6.22 13.33 2.30
N ALA A 312 -6.31 12.23 3.04
CA ALA A 312 -7.35 12.07 4.06
C ALA A 312 -7.19 13.06 5.22
N ALA A 313 -5.96 13.30 5.69
CA ALA A 313 -5.71 14.30 6.72
C ALA A 313 -6.14 15.70 6.28
N TYR A 314 -5.82 16.09 5.03
CA TYR A 314 -6.27 17.36 4.45
C TYR A 314 -7.78 17.47 4.38
N THR A 315 -8.43 16.43 3.84
CA THR A 315 -9.90 16.39 3.71
C THR A 315 -10.59 16.55 5.07
N LEU A 316 -10.02 15.94 6.13
CA LEU A 316 -10.57 15.98 7.48
C LEU A 316 -10.13 17.22 8.28
N GLY A 317 -9.28 18.08 7.72
CA GLY A 317 -8.70 19.23 8.43
C GLY A 317 -7.77 18.83 9.58
N VAL A 318 -7.21 17.63 9.56
CA VAL A 318 -6.24 17.15 10.55
C VAL A 318 -4.90 17.82 10.28
N ASP A 319 -4.43 18.62 11.22
CA ASP A 319 -3.10 19.23 11.12
C ASP A 319 -2.01 18.16 11.27
N VAL A 320 -1.10 18.09 10.29
CA VAL A 320 0.00 17.12 10.26
C VAL A 320 1.31 17.87 10.52
N PRO A 321 1.73 17.99 11.79
CA PRO A 321 2.97 18.66 12.09
C PRO A 321 4.17 17.87 11.55
N ILE A 322 5.29 18.57 11.34
CA ILE A 322 6.49 17.99 10.69
C ILE A 322 6.96 16.70 11.37
N TYR A 323 6.89 16.62 12.70
CA TYR A 323 7.29 15.41 13.42
C TYR A 323 6.37 14.20 13.13
N MET A 324 5.07 14.43 12.93
CA MET A 324 4.14 13.39 12.47
C MET A 324 4.40 12.99 11.04
N ALA A 325 4.71 13.95 10.18
CA ALA A 325 5.07 13.70 8.79
C ALA A 325 6.32 12.80 8.69
N ILE A 326 7.34 13.06 9.52
CA ILE A 326 8.55 12.23 9.60
C ILE A 326 8.20 10.83 10.11
N LEU A 327 7.38 10.72 11.16
CA LEU A 327 6.97 9.43 11.71
C LEU A 327 6.15 8.63 10.69
N LEU A 328 5.26 9.29 9.96
CA LEU A 328 4.51 8.72 8.85
C LEU A 328 5.43 8.17 7.76
N CYS A 329 6.50 8.90 7.40
CA CYS A 329 7.48 8.41 6.43
C CYS A 329 8.17 7.12 6.89
N ILE A 330 8.52 7.02 8.17
CA ILE A 330 9.17 5.83 8.74
C ILE A 330 8.19 4.66 8.77
N VAL A 331 6.99 4.87 9.30
CA VAL A 331 5.95 3.84 9.45
C VAL A 331 5.52 3.31 8.10
N SER A 332 5.22 4.19 7.13
CA SER A 332 4.84 3.81 5.77
C SER A 332 5.95 3.03 5.06
N SER A 333 7.22 3.42 5.23
CA SER A 333 8.35 2.70 4.64
C SER A 333 8.51 1.30 5.22
N CYS A 334 8.39 1.15 6.55
CA CYS A 334 8.41 -0.15 7.21
C CYS A 334 7.21 -1.02 6.80
N ALA A 335 6.03 -0.44 6.70
CA ALA A 335 4.81 -1.12 6.25
C ALA A 335 4.95 -1.58 4.80
N ALA A 336 5.49 -0.72 3.92
CA ALA A 336 5.68 -0.98 2.51
C ALA A 336 6.53 -2.25 2.25
N CYS A 337 7.55 -2.53 3.07
CA CYS A 337 8.29 -3.79 3.05
C CYS A 337 7.40 -5.02 3.25
N GLY A 338 6.32 -4.87 4.01
CA GLY A 338 5.32 -5.92 4.21
C GLY A 338 4.50 -6.20 2.95
N ALA A 339 4.19 -5.20 2.12
CA ALA A 339 3.29 -5.31 0.96
C ALA A 339 3.77 -6.26 -0.16
N SER A 340 4.88 -6.97 0.06
CA SER A 340 5.65 -7.74 -0.92
C SER A 340 4.85 -8.57 -1.92
N GLY A 341 4.98 -8.22 -3.21
CA GLY A 341 4.58 -9.06 -4.35
C GLY A 341 3.08 -9.22 -4.60
N VAL A 342 2.22 -8.54 -3.85
CA VAL A 342 0.75 -8.62 -3.99
C VAL A 342 0.21 -7.34 -4.61
N GLY A 343 -0.43 -7.44 -5.78
CA GLY A 343 -1.11 -6.30 -6.41
C GLY A 343 -2.18 -5.72 -5.47
N GLY A 344 -2.16 -4.41 -5.26
CA GLY A 344 -3.00 -3.72 -4.27
C GLY A 344 -2.62 -3.94 -2.80
N GLY A 345 -1.51 -4.63 -2.49
CA GLY A 345 -1.09 -4.91 -1.11
C GLY A 345 -0.74 -3.66 -0.29
N SER A 346 -0.25 -2.60 -0.95
CA SER A 346 0.05 -1.30 -0.33
C SER A 346 -1.20 -0.59 0.18
N LEU A 347 -2.33 -0.73 -0.52
CA LEU A 347 -3.60 -0.14 -0.13
C LEU A 347 -4.06 -0.67 1.23
N LEU A 348 -3.82 -1.96 1.47
CA LEU A 348 -4.20 -2.64 2.72
C LEU A 348 -3.42 -2.15 3.95
N LEU A 349 -2.37 -1.36 3.74
CA LEU A 349 -1.54 -0.77 4.79
C LEU A 349 -1.83 0.72 5.02
N ILE A 350 -2.75 1.32 4.26
CA ILE A 350 -3.19 2.71 4.49
C ILE A 350 -3.81 2.88 5.90
N PRO A 351 -4.65 1.95 6.42
CA PRO A 351 -5.19 2.11 7.77
C PRO A 351 -4.16 2.22 8.88
N LEU A 352 -3.01 1.55 8.71
CA LEU A 352 -1.89 1.69 9.63
C LEU A 352 -1.37 3.13 9.69
N ALA A 353 -1.20 3.76 8.54
CA ALA A 353 -0.75 5.14 8.45
C ALA A 353 -1.83 6.13 8.93
N CYS A 354 -3.11 5.89 8.61
CA CYS A 354 -4.23 6.69 9.10
C CYS A 354 -4.35 6.64 10.64
N SER A 355 -4.18 5.46 11.24
CA SER A 355 -4.21 5.29 12.69
C SER A 355 -3.15 6.13 13.41
N LEU A 356 -1.99 6.39 12.77
CA LEU A 356 -0.95 7.26 13.31
C LEU A 356 -1.42 8.71 13.44
N LEU A 357 -2.22 9.19 12.49
CA LEU A 357 -2.76 10.54 12.47
C LEU A 357 -4.11 10.66 13.22
N GLY A 358 -4.57 9.58 13.88
CA GLY A 358 -5.85 9.58 14.59
C GLY A 358 -7.07 9.59 13.66
N ILE A 359 -6.88 9.22 12.39
CA ILE A 359 -7.96 9.08 11.40
C ILE A 359 -8.70 7.76 11.66
N ASP A 360 -10.03 7.81 11.67
CA ASP A 360 -10.89 6.66 11.94
C ASP A 360 -10.73 5.53 10.91
N ASP A 361 -10.86 4.29 11.39
CA ASP A 361 -10.74 3.07 10.57
C ASP A 361 -11.75 3.01 9.43
N THR A 362 -12.94 3.61 9.60
CA THR A 362 -13.97 3.65 8.57
C THR A 362 -13.53 4.52 7.40
N ILE A 363 -12.93 5.68 7.69
CA ILE A 363 -12.32 6.55 6.69
C ILE A 363 -11.14 5.83 6.01
N ALA A 364 -10.26 5.23 6.82
CA ALA A 364 -9.11 4.52 6.29
C ALA A 364 -9.52 3.37 5.33
N THR A 365 -10.63 2.69 5.60
CA THR A 365 -11.13 1.62 4.74
C THR A 365 -11.77 2.17 3.45
N GLN A 366 -12.38 3.36 3.48
CA GLN A 366 -12.81 4.06 2.26
C GLN A 366 -11.60 4.37 1.36
N LEU A 367 -10.46 4.79 1.93
CA LEU A 367 -9.23 5.03 1.15
C LEU A 367 -8.71 3.77 0.46
N ILE A 368 -8.90 2.58 1.05
CA ILE A 368 -8.56 1.32 0.36
C ILE A 368 -9.40 1.19 -0.91
N ALA A 369 -10.71 1.42 -0.82
CA ALA A 369 -11.61 1.28 -1.95
C ALA A 369 -11.36 2.32 -3.04
N ILE A 370 -11.16 3.60 -2.67
CA ILE A 370 -10.74 4.67 -3.58
C ILE A 370 -9.39 4.32 -4.22
N GLY A 371 -8.46 3.83 -3.41
CA GLY A 371 -7.19 3.26 -3.83
C GLY A 371 -7.36 2.23 -4.93
N PHE A 372 -8.32 1.29 -4.82
CA PHE A 372 -8.57 0.31 -5.88
C PHE A 372 -9.16 0.91 -7.16
N VAL A 373 -9.95 1.98 -7.05
CA VAL A 373 -10.47 2.72 -8.23
C VAL A 373 -9.30 3.33 -9.01
N ILE A 374 -8.36 3.97 -8.31
CA ILE A 374 -7.24 4.69 -8.95
C ILE A 374 -5.99 3.83 -9.18
N ALA A 375 -5.86 2.68 -8.51
CA ALA A 375 -4.69 1.80 -8.55
C ALA A 375 -4.42 1.25 -9.96
N VAL A 376 -5.41 1.28 -10.85
CA VAL A 376 -5.25 0.94 -12.27
C VAL A 376 -4.11 1.74 -12.92
N ILE A 377 -3.88 2.97 -12.48
CA ILE A 377 -2.88 3.88 -13.06
C ILE A 377 -1.56 3.84 -12.27
N GLN A 378 -1.59 3.34 -11.03
CA GLN A 378 -0.51 3.45 -10.07
C GLN A 378 0.39 2.20 -10.00
N ASP A 379 -0.19 1.00 -10.11
CA ASP A 379 0.49 -0.29 -9.84
C ASP A 379 1.40 -0.78 -10.97
#